data_AF-A0A2G5H894-F1
#
_entry.id   AF-A0A2G5H894-F1
#
_cell.length_a   1.000
_cell.length_b   1.000
_cell.length_c   1.000
_cell.angle_alpha   90.00
_cell.angle_beta   90.00
_cell.angle_gamma   90.00
#
_symmetry.space_group_name_H-M   'P 1'
#
loop_
_entity.id
_entity.type
_entity.pdbx_description
1 polymer ?
#
loop_
_entity_poly.entity_id
_entity_poly.type
_entity_poly.pdbx_seq_one_letter_code
_entity_poly.pdbx_strand_id
1 'polypeptide(L)'
;MDPLTMQAIVQMQLEDGEEMAANAKGKQREGTVSDAQLAMQMYMEDLKTCDTFLKDRIMAQSAAMAILQDGNLIARAYRQEQQAARDREMALRLDASQGRNASTAAGPAQGHRAHQRKRQKKDHRDPWEDPEMLEKVAAIYMRAPEKSASSAPAADNDSDGTVAEPSAWAASRKTNSKRPLRACIACAEEKDFFEVARVPCGHEYCRACLENLFSMAMKDESLFPPRCDKQEIPLD
;
A
#
# COMPACT_ATOMS: atom_id res chain seq x y z
N MET A 1 5.13 -7.55 14.95
CA MET A 1 4.69 -8.95 14.73
C MET A 1 4.46 -9.13 13.25
N ASP A 2 4.95 -10.21 12.66
CA ASP A 2 4.64 -10.54 11.27
C ASP A 2 3.18 -11.04 11.12
N PRO A 3 2.56 -10.90 9.93
CA PRO A 3 1.16 -11.28 9.71
C PRO A 3 0.85 -12.76 9.94
N LEU A 4 1.79 -13.66 9.64
CA LEU A 4 1.60 -15.10 9.82
C LEU A 4 1.58 -15.48 11.30
N THR A 5 2.48 -14.90 12.10
CA THR A 5 2.46 -15.07 13.56
C THR A 5 1.17 -14.53 14.16
N MET A 6 0.68 -13.36 13.70
CA MET A 6 -0.61 -12.84 14.17
C MET A 6 -1.77 -13.75 13.82
N GLN A 7 -1.79 -14.32 12.61
CA GLN A 7 -2.81 -15.28 12.19
C GLN A 7 -2.79 -16.55 13.06
N ALA A 8 -1.60 -17.10 13.31
CA ALA A 8 -1.45 -18.28 14.17
C ALA A 8 -1.95 -18.02 15.60
N ILE A 9 -1.66 -16.85 16.17
CA ILE A 9 -2.16 -16.45 17.50
C ILE A 9 -3.69 -16.41 17.52
N VAL A 10 -4.31 -15.71 16.56
CA VAL A 10 -5.78 -15.60 16.49
C VAL A 10 -6.41 -16.99 16.30
N GLN A 11 -5.80 -17.85 15.49
CA GLN A 11 -6.32 -19.18 15.24
C GLN A 11 -6.25 -20.08 16.48
N MET A 12 -5.15 -20.04 17.24
CA MET A 12 -5.06 -20.73 18.55
C MET A 12 -6.13 -20.22 19.52
N GLN A 13 -6.36 -18.90 19.59
CA GLN A 13 -7.40 -18.34 20.46
C GLN A 13 -8.82 -18.72 20.04
N LEU A 14 -9.07 -18.90 18.74
CA LEU A 14 -10.33 -19.43 18.23
C LEU A 14 -10.52 -20.89 18.64
N GLU A 15 -9.49 -21.72 18.49
CA GLU A 15 -9.51 -23.14 18.88
C GLU A 15 -9.77 -23.28 20.40
N ASP A 16 -9.05 -22.53 21.22
CA ASP A 16 -9.25 -22.47 22.68
C ASP A 16 -10.68 -22.01 23.02
N GLY A 17 -11.20 -21.01 22.30
CA GLY A 17 -12.54 -20.47 22.48
C GLY A 17 -13.63 -21.49 22.17
N GLU A 18 -13.47 -22.22 21.06
CA GLU A 18 -14.37 -23.29 20.64
C GLU A 18 -14.34 -24.48 21.61
N GLU A 19 -13.17 -24.85 22.12
CA GLU A 19 -13.04 -25.90 23.13
C GLU A 19 -13.73 -25.51 24.44
N MET A 20 -13.51 -24.28 24.92
CA MET A 20 -14.19 -23.76 26.10
C MET A 20 -15.71 -23.73 25.93
N ALA A 21 -16.19 -23.34 24.74
CA ALA A 21 -17.62 -23.34 24.43
C ALA A 21 -18.22 -24.76 24.39
N ALA A 22 -17.50 -25.74 23.83
CA ALA A 22 -17.93 -27.14 23.78
C ALA A 22 -18.02 -27.78 25.18
N ASN A 23 -17.13 -27.37 26.09
CA ASN A 23 -17.06 -27.88 27.46
C ASN A 23 -17.97 -27.11 28.45
N ALA A 24 -18.65 -26.05 28.01
CA ALA A 24 -19.48 -25.20 28.85
C ALA A 24 -20.82 -25.86 29.25
N LYS A 25 -20.77 -26.81 30.20
CA LYS A 25 -21.97 -27.34 30.88
C LYS A 25 -22.34 -26.46 32.07
N GLY A 26 -23.31 -25.55 31.89
CA GLY A 26 -23.82 -24.68 32.95
C GLY A 26 -25.13 -25.21 33.57
N LYS A 27 -25.27 -25.08 34.89
CA LYS A 27 -26.56 -25.23 35.61
C LYS A 27 -27.43 -23.98 35.42
N GLN A 28 -27.68 -23.60 34.17
CA GLN A 28 -28.51 -22.44 33.86
C GLN A 28 -29.93 -22.88 33.53
N ARG A 29 -30.88 -21.96 33.69
CA ARG A 29 -32.27 -22.19 33.30
C ARG A 29 -32.32 -22.39 31.79
N GLU A 30 -33.12 -23.35 31.33
CA GLU A 30 -33.27 -23.63 29.91
C GLU A 30 -33.71 -22.35 29.16
N GLY A 31 -32.95 -21.97 28.13
CA GLY A 31 -33.21 -20.77 27.32
C GLY A 31 -32.54 -19.47 27.79
N THR A 32 -31.78 -19.46 28.89
CA THR A 32 -31.06 -18.24 29.34
C THR A 32 -29.57 -18.31 29.03
N VAL A 33 -29.05 -17.33 28.29
CA VAL A 33 -27.60 -17.13 28.07
C VAL A 33 -27.04 -16.33 29.25
N SER A 34 -25.97 -16.81 29.88
CA SER A 34 -25.31 -16.05 30.94
C SER A 34 -24.45 -14.91 30.37
N ASP A 35 -24.20 -13.87 31.17
CA ASP A 35 -23.31 -12.77 30.76
C ASP A 35 -21.92 -13.29 30.34
N ALA A 36 -21.42 -14.33 31.00
CA ALA A 36 -20.16 -14.98 30.63
C ALA A 36 -20.22 -15.67 29.26
N GLN A 37 -21.34 -16.33 28.94
CA GLN A 37 -21.55 -16.95 27.62
C GLN A 37 -21.71 -15.89 26.52
N LEU A 38 -22.41 -14.79 26.81
CA LEU A 38 -22.56 -13.68 25.87
C LEU A 38 -21.20 -13.01 25.60
N ALA A 39 -20.43 -12.72 26.65
CA ALA A 39 -19.08 -12.16 26.52
C ALA A 39 -18.16 -13.08 25.69
N MET A 40 -18.25 -14.40 25.91
CA MET A 40 -17.52 -15.40 25.13
C MET A 40 -17.94 -15.40 23.65
N GLN A 41 -19.23 -15.30 23.36
CA GLN A 41 -19.74 -15.21 21.98
C GLN A 41 -19.22 -13.96 21.26
N MET A 42 -19.28 -12.80 21.91
CA MET A 42 -18.75 -11.55 21.37
C MET A 42 -17.24 -11.64 21.12
N TYR A 43 -16.48 -12.20 22.07
CA TYR A 43 -15.05 -12.40 21.91
C TYR A 43 -14.71 -13.32 20.72
N MET A 44 -15.43 -14.43 20.53
CA MET A 44 -15.23 -15.30 19.37
C MET A 44 -15.60 -14.61 18.04
N GLU A 45 -16.61 -13.75 18.03
CA GLU A 45 -16.98 -12.95 16.86
C GLU A 45 -15.90 -11.92 16.50
N ASP A 46 -15.33 -11.26 17.51
CA ASP A 46 -14.20 -10.34 17.34
C ASP A 46 -12.97 -11.06 16.79
N LEU A 47 -12.65 -12.26 17.29
CA LEU A 47 -11.55 -13.07 16.78
C LEU A 47 -11.77 -13.51 15.33
N LYS A 48 -12.99 -13.92 14.96
CA LYS A 48 -13.34 -14.25 13.56
C LYS A 48 -13.17 -13.03 12.66
N THR A 49 -13.59 -11.86 13.12
CA THR A 49 -13.39 -10.60 12.39
C THR A 49 -11.90 -10.31 12.21
N CYS A 50 -11.09 -10.46 13.27
CA CYS A 50 -9.64 -10.34 13.18
C CYS A 50 -9.02 -11.35 12.19
N ASP A 51 -9.46 -12.61 12.21
CA ASP A 51 -8.97 -13.65 11.32
C ASP A 51 -9.27 -13.34 9.84
N THR A 52 -10.49 -12.90 9.52
CA THR A 52 -10.83 -12.46 8.15
C THR A 52 -9.97 -11.30 7.69
N PHE A 53 -9.77 -10.28 8.54
CA PHE A 53 -8.91 -9.14 8.24
C PHE A 53 -7.46 -9.55 7.99
N LEU A 54 -6.91 -10.46 8.81
CA LEU A 54 -5.54 -10.95 8.65
C LEU A 54 -5.38 -11.77 7.36
N LYS A 55 -6.35 -12.62 7.03
CA LYS A 55 -6.38 -13.37 5.76
C LYS A 55 -6.38 -12.44 4.55
N ASP A 56 -7.22 -11.41 4.56
CA ASP A 56 -7.28 -10.41 3.49
C ASP A 56 -5.95 -9.66 3.35
N ARG A 57 -5.34 -9.27 4.47
CA ARG A 57 -4.03 -8.62 4.47
C ARG A 57 -2.94 -9.53 3.88
N ILE A 58 -2.90 -10.80 4.29
CA ILE A 58 -1.92 -11.78 3.79
C ILE A 58 -2.10 -11.98 2.28
N MET A 59 -3.35 -12.11 1.82
CA MET A 59 -3.68 -12.23 0.40
C MET A 59 -3.27 -10.99 -0.41
N ALA A 60 -3.58 -9.79 0.09
CA ALA A 60 -3.19 -8.55 -0.59
C ALA A 60 -1.67 -8.42 -0.68
N GLN A 61 -0.95 -8.78 0.38
CA GLN A 61 0.52 -8.79 0.38
C GLN A 61 1.09 -9.82 -0.60
N SER A 62 0.53 -11.03 -0.66
CA SER A 62 1.02 -12.04 -1.61
C SER A 62 0.77 -11.63 -3.06
N ALA A 63 -0.40 -11.06 -3.36
CA ALA A 63 -0.73 -10.54 -4.68
C ALA A 63 0.22 -9.41 -5.10
N ALA A 64 0.48 -8.45 -4.20
CA ALA A 64 1.41 -7.37 -4.48
C ALA A 64 2.86 -7.87 -4.65
N MET A 65 3.30 -8.87 -3.87
CA MET A 65 4.62 -9.49 -4.06
C MET A 65 4.72 -10.18 -5.42
N ALA A 66 3.69 -10.91 -5.84
CA ALA A 66 3.64 -11.56 -7.14
C ALA A 66 3.73 -10.52 -8.28
N ILE A 67 2.98 -9.41 -8.19
CA ILE A 67 3.03 -8.32 -9.17
C ILE A 67 4.44 -7.71 -9.25
N LEU A 68 5.10 -7.48 -8.11
CA LEU A 68 6.46 -6.94 -8.09
C LEU A 68 7.48 -7.91 -8.70
N GLN A 69 7.36 -9.20 -8.40
CA GLN A 69 8.24 -10.24 -8.95
C GLN A 69 8.04 -10.40 -10.46
N ASP A 70 6.79 -10.42 -10.91
CA ASP A 70 6.41 -10.68 -12.30
C ASP A 70 6.35 -9.40 -13.16
N GLY A 71 6.71 -8.24 -12.60
CA GLY A 71 6.54 -6.94 -13.26
C GLY A 71 7.16 -6.87 -14.66
N ASN A 72 8.32 -7.51 -14.87
CA ASN A 72 8.96 -7.60 -16.19
C ASN A 72 8.16 -8.45 -17.19
N LEU A 73 7.59 -9.57 -16.73
CA LEU A 73 6.74 -10.44 -17.54
C LEU A 73 5.43 -9.73 -17.90
N ILE A 74 4.79 -9.10 -16.92
CA ILE A 74 3.57 -8.29 -17.10
C ILE A 74 3.83 -7.18 -18.12
N ALA A 75 4.93 -6.42 -17.97
CA ALA A 75 5.26 -5.33 -18.88
C ALA A 75 5.54 -5.81 -20.32
N ARG A 76 6.13 -7.01 -20.48
CA ARG A 76 6.35 -7.61 -21.79
C ARG A 76 5.03 -8.06 -22.42
N ALA A 77 4.20 -8.77 -21.67
CA ALA A 77 2.89 -9.23 -22.13
C ALA A 77 2.01 -8.05 -22.55
N TYR A 78 1.99 -6.99 -21.74
CA TYR A 78 1.26 -5.76 -22.03
C TYR A 78 1.72 -5.09 -23.33
N ARG A 79 3.04 -5.01 -23.58
CA ARG A 79 3.57 -4.47 -24.84
C ARG A 79 3.18 -5.32 -26.05
N GLN A 80 3.17 -6.64 -25.92
CA GLN A 80 2.73 -7.55 -26.97
C GLN A 80 1.25 -7.37 -27.29
N GLU A 81 0.41 -7.22 -26.27
CA GLU A 81 -1.02 -6.95 -26.44
C GLU A 81 -1.28 -5.61 -27.13
N GLN A 82 -0.58 -4.54 -26.71
CA GLN A 82 -0.67 -3.24 -27.38
C GLN A 82 -0.28 -3.32 -28.85
N GLN A 83 0.76 -4.08 -29.17
CA GLN A 83 1.18 -4.30 -30.55
C GLN A 83 0.08 -5.04 -31.34
N ALA A 84 -0.44 -6.14 -30.80
CA ALA A 84 -1.51 -6.90 -31.43
C ALA A 84 -2.79 -6.07 -31.65
N ALA A 85 -3.12 -5.16 -30.72
CA ALA A 85 -4.23 -4.24 -30.85
C ALA A 85 -4.03 -3.23 -32.00
N ARG A 86 -2.83 -2.66 -32.13
CA ARG A 86 -2.47 -1.76 -33.23
C ARG A 86 -2.47 -2.46 -34.58
N ASP A 87 -1.94 -3.68 -34.62
CA ASP A 87 -1.91 -4.50 -35.84
C ASP A 87 -3.34 -4.83 -36.30
N ARG A 88 -4.24 -5.14 -35.36
CA ARG A 88 -5.68 -5.33 -35.64
C ARG A 88 -6.32 -4.06 -36.19
N GLU A 89 -6.07 -2.90 -35.59
CA GLU A 89 -6.60 -1.62 -36.08
C GLU A 89 -6.12 -1.34 -37.52
N MET A 90 -4.83 -1.55 -37.79
CA MET A 90 -4.25 -1.36 -39.11
C MET A 90 -4.88 -2.31 -40.14
N ALA A 91 -5.04 -3.59 -39.81
CA ALA A 91 -5.66 -4.57 -40.68
C ALA A 91 -7.11 -4.19 -41.06
N LEU A 92 -7.92 -3.76 -40.08
CA LEU A 92 -9.28 -3.29 -40.32
C LEU A 92 -9.32 -2.04 -41.20
N ARG A 93 -8.36 -1.11 -41.04
CA ARG A 93 -8.26 0.10 -41.88
C ARG A 93 -7.86 -0.24 -43.31
N LEU A 94 -6.94 -1.18 -43.50
CA LEU A 94 -6.54 -1.65 -44.83
C LEU A 94 -7.72 -2.32 -45.53
N ASP A 95 -8.44 -3.21 -44.85
CA ASP A 95 -9.65 -3.86 -45.38
C ASP A 95 -10.72 -2.82 -45.79
N ALA A 96 -11.00 -1.85 -44.93
CA ALA A 96 -11.92 -0.76 -45.24
C ALA A 96 -11.46 0.12 -46.42
N SER A 97 -10.15 0.33 -46.59
CA SER A 97 -9.58 1.08 -47.72
C SER A 97 -9.62 0.27 -49.02
N GLN A 98 -9.46 -1.05 -48.94
CA GLN A 98 -9.50 -1.96 -50.08
C GLN A 98 -10.93 -2.13 -50.59
N GLY A 99 -11.91 -2.20 -49.68
CA GLY A 99 -13.34 -2.14 -50.00
C GLY A 99 -13.79 -0.79 -50.59
N ARG A 100 -13.17 0.33 -50.18
CA ARG A 100 -13.40 1.66 -50.78
C ARG A 100 -12.72 1.84 -52.14
N ASN A 101 -11.55 1.25 -52.37
CA ASN A 101 -10.87 1.31 -53.66
C ASN A 101 -11.58 0.48 -54.75
N ALA A 102 -12.51 -0.41 -54.38
CA ALA A 102 -13.44 -1.07 -55.30
C ALA A 102 -14.71 -0.25 -55.59
N SER A 103 -14.91 0.90 -54.94
CA SER A 103 -16.08 1.77 -55.16
C SER A 103 -15.70 3.24 -55.07
N THR A 104 -15.37 3.78 -56.24
CA THR A 104 -15.44 5.19 -56.65
C THR A 104 -14.51 6.21 -55.97
N ALA A 105 -13.68 6.82 -56.81
CA ALA A 105 -13.11 8.13 -56.62
C ALA A 105 -14.22 9.19 -56.43
N ALA A 106 -14.27 9.81 -55.25
CA ALA A 106 -14.74 11.18 -55.04
C ALA A 106 -14.35 11.65 -53.63
N GLY A 107 -13.52 12.69 -53.54
CA GLY A 107 -13.35 13.47 -52.30
C GLY A 107 -14.62 14.25 -51.95
N PRO A 108 -14.70 14.90 -50.77
CA PRO A 108 -13.81 16.03 -50.50
C PRO A 108 -13.31 16.17 -49.05
N ALA A 109 -12.43 17.15 -48.91
CA ALA A 109 -11.78 17.65 -47.70
C ALA A 109 -12.74 18.08 -46.59
N GLN A 110 -12.37 17.79 -45.34
CA GLN A 110 -12.87 18.48 -44.15
C GLN A 110 -11.70 18.96 -43.29
N GLY A 111 -11.53 20.28 -43.27
CA GLY A 111 -10.61 20.95 -42.37
C GLY A 111 -11.18 20.97 -40.96
N HIS A 112 -10.51 20.28 -40.04
CA HIS A 112 -10.68 20.53 -38.61
C HIS A 112 -9.57 21.47 -38.15
N ARG A 113 -9.93 22.76 -38.01
CA ARG A 113 -9.17 23.70 -37.17
C ARG A 113 -9.15 23.14 -35.77
N ALA A 114 -8.01 22.59 -35.37
CA ALA A 114 -7.73 22.27 -33.97
C ALA A 114 -7.67 23.60 -33.19
N HIS A 115 -8.79 23.98 -32.57
CA HIS A 115 -8.75 24.94 -31.48
C HIS A 115 -7.90 24.32 -30.36
N GLN A 116 -6.62 24.70 -30.31
CA GLN A 116 -5.79 24.58 -29.13
C GLN A 116 -6.45 25.40 -28.01
N ARG A 117 -7.40 24.80 -27.30
CA ARG A 117 -7.70 25.23 -25.93
C ARG A 117 -6.43 24.89 -25.16
N LYS A 118 -5.64 25.91 -24.82
CA LYS A 118 -4.63 25.83 -23.75
C LYS A 118 -5.38 25.37 -22.51
N ARG A 119 -5.47 24.06 -22.29
CA ARG A 119 -5.79 23.49 -20.99
C ARG A 119 -4.65 23.96 -20.12
N GLN A 120 -4.94 24.89 -19.21
CA GLN A 120 -4.03 25.20 -18.11
C GLN A 120 -3.69 23.86 -17.47
N LYS A 121 -2.45 23.43 -17.65
CA LYS A 121 -1.92 22.21 -17.05
C LYS A 121 -1.87 22.51 -15.56
N LYS A 122 -2.92 22.15 -14.81
CA LYS A 122 -2.75 21.90 -13.39
C LYS A 122 -1.73 20.77 -13.34
N ASP A 123 -0.54 21.04 -12.80
CA ASP A 123 0.51 20.05 -12.52
C ASP A 123 0.04 19.09 -11.42
N HIS A 124 -1.13 18.48 -11.59
CA HIS A 124 -1.47 17.28 -10.84
C HIS A 124 -0.73 16.15 -11.55
N ARG A 125 0.51 15.93 -11.12
CA ARG A 125 1.26 14.73 -11.48
C ARG A 125 0.43 13.55 -10.98
N ASP A 126 0.11 12.63 -11.88
CA ASP A 126 -0.65 11.44 -11.51
C ASP A 126 0.08 10.75 -10.33
N PRO A 127 -0.57 10.57 -9.16
CA PRO A 127 0.00 9.86 -8.02
C PRO A 127 0.63 8.52 -8.39
N TRP A 128 0.08 7.84 -9.41
CA TRP A 128 0.56 6.55 -9.91
C TRP A 128 1.79 6.66 -10.85
N GLU A 129 2.18 7.88 -11.23
CA GLU A 129 3.41 8.18 -11.99
C GLU A 129 4.54 8.72 -11.09
N ASP A 130 4.34 8.79 -9.77
CA ASP A 130 5.34 9.24 -8.80
C ASP A 130 6.09 8.07 -8.14
N PRO A 131 7.36 7.79 -8.51
CA PRO A 131 8.13 6.71 -7.91
C PRO A 131 8.31 6.85 -6.40
N GLU A 132 8.48 8.08 -5.88
CA GLU A 132 8.65 8.30 -4.43
C GLU A 132 7.35 7.94 -3.69
N MET A 133 6.20 8.34 -4.23
CA MET A 133 4.89 7.99 -3.67
C MET A 133 4.64 6.48 -3.71
N LEU A 134 4.89 5.83 -4.85
CA LEU A 134 4.77 4.39 -4.99
C LEU A 134 5.68 3.64 -4.00
N GLU A 135 6.90 4.13 -3.78
CA GLU A 135 7.83 3.56 -2.81
C GLU A 135 7.33 3.73 -1.36
N LYS A 136 6.76 4.90 -1.02
CA LYS A 136 6.13 5.12 0.30
C LYS A 136 4.95 4.17 0.52
N VAL A 137 4.06 4.03 -0.47
CA VAL A 137 2.92 3.10 -0.40
C VAL A 137 3.42 1.66 -0.27
N ALA A 138 4.40 1.24 -1.07
CA ALA A 138 5.01 -0.08 -0.94
C ALA A 138 5.58 -0.29 0.48
N ALA A 139 6.29 0.68 1.04
CA ALA A 139 6.85 0.58 2.38
C ALA A 139 5.79 0.45 3.49
N ILE A 140 4.66 1.14 3.36
CA ILE A 140 3.54 1.11 4.33
C ILE A 140 2.79 -0.23 4.25
N TYR A 141 2.42 -0.68 3.05
CA TYR A 141 1.54 -1.83 2.86
C TYR A 141 2.30 -3.17 2.80
N MET A 142 3.50 -3.17 2.21
CA MET A 142 4.35 -4.35 2.02
C MET A 142 5.36 -4.55 3.14
N ARG A 143 5.18 -3.91 4.31
CA ARG A 143 6.10 -4.00 5.46
C ARG A 143 6.44 -5.47 5.74
N ALA A 144 7.60 -5.89 5.23
CA ALA A 144 8.26 -7.11 5.65
C ALA A 144 8.54 -6.97 7.16
N PRO A 145 8.45 -8.06 7.93
CA PRO A 145 8.67 -7.99 9.36
C PRO A 145 10.09 -7.53 9.65
N GLU A 146 10.21 -6.29 10.10
CA GLU A 146 11.46 -5.76 10.60
C GLU A 146 11.64 -6.31 12.02
N LYS A 147 12.62 -7.19 12.21
CA LYS A 147 13.20 -7.37 13.54
C LYS A 147 13.70 -6.00 13.96
N SER A 148 13.17 -5.50 15.06
CA SER A 148 13.69 -4.33 15.76
C SER A 148 15.21 -4.37 15.78
N ALA A 149 15.84 -3.42 15.11
CA ALA A 149 17.26 -3.15 15.27
C ALA A 149 17.47 -2.55 16.67
N SER A 150 17.36 -3.39 17.71
CA SER A 150 18.04 -3.12 18.97
C SER A 150 19.52 -3.38 18.69
N SER A 151 20.28 -2.29 18.61
CA SER A 151 21.73 -2.31 18.59
C SER A 151 22.27 -3.09 19.80
N ALA A 152 22.73 -4.31 19.56
CA ALA A 152 23.66 -5.01 20.44
C ALA A 152 24.87 -5.45 19.60
N PRO A 153 26.11 -5.25 20.07
CA PRO A 153 27.29 -5.67 19.32
C PRO A 153 27.30 -7.19 19.23
N ALA A 154 27.69 -7.70 18.06
CA ALA A 154 27.90 -9.12 17.83
C ALA A 154 28.93 -9.65 18.84
N ALA A 155 28.48 -10.50 19.75
CA ALA A 155 29.33 -11.44 20.45
C ALA A 155 29.09 -12.79 19.77
N ASP A 156 30.12 -13.27 19.08
CA ASP A 156 30.14 -14.56 18.42
C ASP A 156 30.00 -15.66 19.48
N ASN A 157 28.89 -16.40 19.46
CA ASN A 157 28.75 -17.62 20.25
C ASN A 157 28.07 -18.68 19.38
N ASP A 158 28.88 -19.57 18.82
CA ASP A 158 28.44 -20.77 18.11
C ASP A 158 27.73 -21.71 19.09
N SER A 159 26.40 -21.84 18.94
CA SER A 159 25.67 -22.95 19.52
C SER A 159 24.62 -23.48 18.54
N ASP A 160 24.84 -24.76 18.24
CA ASP A 160 24.16 -25.67 17.33
C ASP A 160 22.65 -25.81 17.59
N GLY A 161 21.87 -25.84 16.51
CA GLY A 161 20.42 -26.03 16.54
C GLY A 161 19.62 -25.13 15.59
N THR A 162 19.94 -25.08 14.29
CA THR A 162 19.12 -24.31 13.34
C THR A 162 18.05 -25.17 12.69
N VAL A 163 16.80 -24.93 13.07
CA VAL A 163 15.61 -25.27 12.26
C VAL A 163 15.76 -24.56 10.91
N ALA A 164 15.69 -25.31 9.81
CA ALA A 164 15.85 -24.77 8.47
C ALA A 164 14.70 -23.81 8.12
N GLU A 165 14.93 -22.50 8.24
CA GLU A 165 14.03 -21.50 7.67
C GLU A 165 14.07 -21.56 6.13
N PRO A 166 12.94 -21.35 5.43
CA PRO A 166 12.88 -21.40 3.97
C PRO A 166 13.91 -20.49 3.29
N SER A 167 14.68 -21.07 2.37
CA SER A 167 15.85 -20.48 1.69
C SER A 167 15.58 -19.17 0.93
N ALA A 168 14.33 -18.87 0.59
CA ALA A 168 13.94 -17.60 -0.03
C ALA A 168 14.08 -16.40 0.93
N TRP A 169 13.84 -16.60 2.22
CA TRP A 169 13.87 -15.53 3.23
C TRP A 169 15.32 -15.24 3.68
N ALA A 170 16.16 -16.29 3.71
CA ALA A 170 17.58 -16.16 4.02
C ALA A 170 18.37 -15.41 2.93
N ALA A 171 17.97 -15.52 1.66
CA ALA A 171 18.61 -14.79 0.56
C ALA A 171 18.34 -13.27 0.62
N SER A 172 17.20 -12.87 1.18
CA SER A 172 16.83 -11.45 1.35
C SER A 172 17.69 -10.72 2.40
N ARG A 173 18.35 -11.45 3.31
CA ARG A 173 19.20 -10.88 4.38
C ARG A 173 20.47 -10.16 3.86
N LYS A 174 20.80 -10.25 2.55
CA LYS A 174 22.03 -9.67 1.98
C LYS A 174 21.90 -8.24 1.44
N THR A 175 20.71 -7.68 1.37
CA THR A 175 20.53 -6.25 1.08
C THR A 175 20.11 -5.54 2.36
N ASN A 176 21.07 -5.34 3.26
CA ASN A 176 20.98 -4.36 4.33
C ASN A 176 21.00 -2.94 3.72
N SER A 177 20.02 -2.62 2.89
CA SER A 177 19.72 -1.24 2.52
C SER A 177 18.91 -0.70 3.69
N LYS A 178 19.60 -0.13 4.68
CA LYS A 178 18.94 0.67 5.71
C LYS A 178 17.99 1.61 4.98
N ARG A 179 16.68 1.54 5.29
CA ARG A 179 15.68 2.39 4.65
C ARG A 179 16.15 3.85 4.74
N PRO A 180 15.98 4.65 3.68
CA PRO A 180 16.43 6.03 3.73
C PRO A 180 15.67 6.76 4.85
N LEU A 181 16.42 7.32 5.80
CA LEU A 181 15.89 8.17 6.85
C LEU A 181 15.82 9.61 6.36
N ARG A 182 14.83 10.36 6.86
CA ARG A 182 14.56 11.76 6.55
C ARG A 182 14.39 12.56 7.84
N ALA A 183 15.00 13.74 7.91
CA ALA A 183 14.96 14.58 9.10
C ALA A 183 13.78 15.56 9.03
N CYS A 184 13.00 15.62 10.12
CA CYS A 184 11.94 16.61 10.27
C CYS A 184 12.52 18.00 10.54
N ILE A 185 12.12 19.02 9.78
CA ILE A 185 12.60 20.40 9.97
C ILE A 185 12.17 21.01 11.32
N ALA A 186 11.08 20.53 11.91
CA ALA A 186 10.51 21.09 13.14
C ALA A 186 11.11 20.49 14.43
N CYS A 187 11.27 19.16 14.49
CA CYS A 187 11.80 18.48 15.68
C CYS A 187 13.24 17.97 15.52
N ALA A 188 13.83 18.06 14.32
CA ALA A 188 15.16 17.53 13.97
C ALA A 188 15.34 16.01 14.16
N GLU A 189 14.25 15.26 14.42
CA GLU A 189 14.30 13.81 14.52
C GLU A 189 14.33 13.16 13.14
N GLU A 190 15.14 12.09 13.02
CA GLU A 190 15.15 11.21 11.86
C GLU A 190 13.94 10.27 11.90
N LYS A 191 13.23 10.18 10.78
CA LYS A 191 12.08 9.30 10.56
C LYS A 191 12.29 8.48 9.29
N ASP A 192 11.58 7.37 9.16
CA ASP A 192 11.53 6.68 7.88
C ASP A 192 10.99 7.61 6.79
N PHE A 193 11.52 7.50 5.55
CA PHE A 193 11.10 8.38 4.45
C PHE A 193 9.58 8.40 4.18
N PHE A 194 8.86 7.33 4.53
CA PHE A 194 7.40 7.23 4.39
C PHE A 194 6.62 7.86 5.55
N GLU A 195 7.29 8.25 6.64
CA GLU A 195 6.69 8.93 7.80
C GLU A 195 6.83 10.46 7.73
N VAL A 196 7.45 10.98 6.67
CA VAL A 196 7.60 12.42 6.42
C VAL A 196 6.83 12.87 5.19
N ALA A 197 6.27 14.08 5.30
CA ALA A 197 5.62 14.79 4.21
C ALA A 197 6.49 15.97 3.77
N ARG A 198 6.72 16.08 2.45
CA ARG A 198 7.42 17.21 1.85
C ARG A 198 6.42 18.29 1.51
N VAL A 199 6.61 19.49 2.04
CA VAL A 199 5.74 20.64 1.77
C VAL A 199 6.29 21.45 0.58
N PRO A 200 5.56 22.42 -0.01
CA PRO A 200 5.96 23.10 -1.26
C PRO A 200 7.33 23.80 -1.21
N CYS A 201 7.72 24.29 -0.03
CA CYS A 201 9.04 24.89 0.20
C CYS A 201 10.20 23.88 0.07
N GLY A 202 9.92 22.57 0.02
CA GLY A 202 10.89 21.47 -0.05
C GLY A 202 11.25 20.86 1.31
N HIS A 203 10.86 21.49 2.42
CA HIS A 203 11.09 20.95 3.76
C HIS A 203 10.23 19.72 4.07
N GLU A 204 10.77 18.84 4.90
CA GLU A 204 10.13 17.60 5.32
C GLU A 204 9.68 17.70 6.78
N TYR A 205 8.42 17.34 7.04
CA TYR A 205 7.84 17.32 8.37
C TYR A 205 7.39 15.90 8.71
N CYS A 206 7.66 15.45 9.94
CA CYS A 206 7.00 14.25 10.45
C CYS A 206 5.50 14.52 10.67
N ARG A 207 4.70 13.45 10.67
CA ARG A 207 3.24 13.55 10.87
C ARG A 207 2.84 14.38 12.08
N ALA A 208 3.48 14.15 13.24
CA ALA A 208 3.13 14.83 14.48
C ALA A 208 3.40 16.35 14.43
N CYS A 209 4.56 16.75 13.90
CA CYS A 209 4.89 18.18 13.77
C CYS A 209 3.99 18.87 12.74
N LEU A 210 3.66 18.19 11.63
CA LEU A 210 2.78 18.74 10.63
C LEU A 210 1.35 18.89 11.20
N GLU A 211 0.82 17.87 11.87
CA GLU A 211 -0.47 17.93 12.55
C GLU A 211 -0.55 19.07 13.57
N ASN A 212 0.52 19.28 14.36
CA ASN A 212 0.59 20.39 15.30
C ASN A 212 0.62 21.75 14.57
N LEU A 213 1.35 21.87 13.47
CA LEU A 213 1.38 23.09 12.65
C LEU A 213 -0.01 23.46 12.13
N PHE A 214 -0.74 22.50 11.55
CA PHE A 214 -2.12 22.70 11.09
C PHE A 214 -3.06 23.03 12.26
N SER A 215 -2.93 22.31 13.38
CA SER A 215 -3.75 22.54 14.57
C SER A 215 -3.57 23.94 15.16
N MET A 216 -2.34 24.48 15.16
CA MET A 216 -2.08 25.85 15.62
C MET A 216 -2.65 26.87 14.64
N ALA A 217 -2.47 26.67 13.33
CA ALA A 217 -3.05 27.55 12.30
C ALA A 217 -4.58 27.58 12.31
N MET A 218 -5.25 26.51 12.77
CA MET A 218 -6.71 26.50 12.93
C MET A 218 -7.19 27.18 14.22
N LYS A 219 -6.34 27.28 15.25
CA LYS A 219 -6.68 27.91 16.53
C LYS A 219 -6.40 29.41 16.55
N ASP A 220 -5.43 29.85 15.77
CA ASP A 220 -5.00 31.25 15.70
C ASP A 220 -5.19 31.79 14.28
N GLU A 221 -6.14 32.71 14.13
CA GLU A 221 -6.47 33.34 12.85
C GLU A 221 -5.27 34.06 12.21
N SER A 222 -4.30 34.52 13.00
CA SER A 222 -3.09 35.17 12.48
C SER A 222 -2.11 34.20 11.82
N LEU A 223 -2.21 32.90 12.14
CA LEU A 223 -1.37 31.84 11.62
C LEU A 223 -2.02 31.07 10.47
N PHE A 224 -3.26 31.41 10.11
CA PHE A 224 -3.95 30.86 8.95
C PHE A 224 -3.65 31.67 7.68
N PRO A 225 -3.41 31.03 6.52
CA PRO A 225 -3.20 29.59 6.29
C PRO A 225 -1.84 29.10 6.81
N PRO A 226 -1.69 27.80 7.11
CA PRO A 226 -0.43 27.20 7.56
C PRO A 226 0.66 27.39 6.50
N ARG A 227 1.84 27.85 6.92
CA ARG A 227 2.95 28.20 6.04
C ARG A 227 4.26 27.51 6.46
N CYS A 228 5.06 27.14 5.47
CA CYS A 228 6.50 26.87 5.59
C CYS A 228 7.26 27.93 4.79
N ASP A 229 8.24 28.62 5.38
CA ASP A 229 9.05 29.64 4.69
C ASP A 229 8.22 30.66 3.89
N LYS A 230 7.09 31.07 4.48
CA LYS A 230 6.10 31.99 3.89
C LYS A 230 5.31 31.41 2.70
N GLN A 231 5.59 30.18 2.26
CA GLN A 231 4.78 29.45 1.30
C GLN A 231 3.64 28.72 1.99
N GLU A 232 2.43 28.85 1.46
CA GLU A 232 1.24 28.17 1.98
C GLU A 232 1.34 26.67 1.73
N ILE A 233 1.01 25.88 2.75
CA ILE A 233 0.91 24.44 2.61
C ILE A 233 -0.53 24.14 2.14
N PRO A 234 -0.72 23.60 0.93
CA PRO A 234 -2.05 23.34 0.37
C PRO A 234 -2.81 22.27 1.18
N LEU A 235 -4.14 22.38 1.19
CA LEU A 235 -5.07 21.48 1.87
C LEU A 235 -5.76 20.47 0.92
N ASP A 236 -5.35 20.46 -0.35
CA ASP A 236 -5.89 19.57 -1.40
C ASP A 236 -5.36 18.13 -1.28
#